data_AF-A0A964APV4-F1
#
_entry.id   AF-A0A964APV4-F1
#
_cell.length_a   1.000
_cell.length_b   1.000
_cell.length_c   1.000
_cell.angle_alpha   90.00
_cell.angle_beta   90.00
_cell.angle_gamma   90.00
#
_symmetry.space_group_name_H-M   'P 1'
#
loop_
_entity.id
_entity.type
_entity.pdbx_description
1 polymer ?
#
loop_
_entity_poly.entity_id
_entity_poly.type
_entity_poly.pdbx_seq_one_letter_code
_entity_poly.pdbx_strand_id
1 'polypeptide(L)'
;MTLLLTLSMMAAPARAQPVCLGVGVEGWAPQGAGLIAPPSPTPTDTCWGQQTPGRVTSAHFAVDHDAGVSSSTARRFADALEDAYETLVDQGWPAVRQDDRYLIQAYISEEAGGGAFTSSGTCGNGDGWMPYIVTFQDVFDGTSWAEEMAAHELNHAQQFTMGGGHEDWWWEATATWVQEQVHPRTDGWIDYVDDGYSAQPWLAMQSAGSSDPDRFLHMYGMAIFAFHLEEHVGGADLVRGTWTYTQEVQPSRDLAIFEVLGGMGYDFDAVYRDFVAANATWDYDHSALLAPVVLAGEAAAVPAQGDVSGERAPEPLGQAYVSVEPAALPAATPDLGLTFEGEAGVDWGVWLVGTTGGRVRRVVTVSVGSDGVGEGRLPGAADDDAVFIVASPWSGTARGYAWSWSIEALEALEEDTDSSTTGGDPDHRVTGGRPLDDVGGRCGHAGGAGWLWLGGLVMLRSRRLSG
;
A
#
# COMPACT_ATOMS: atom_id res chain seq x y z
N MET A 1 38.65 39.96 1.20
CA MET A 1 38.66 38.66 1.88
C MET A 1 37.22 38.18 1.80
N THR A 2 36.89 37.53 0.69
CA THR A 2 35.52 37.22 0.28
C THR A 2 35.47 35.70 0.18
N LEU A 3 34.75 35.08 1.10
CA LEU A 3 34.63 33.63 1.21
C LEU A 3 33.54 33.19 0.21
N LEU A 4 33.95 32.60 -0.92
CA LEU A 4 33.04 31.87 -1.80
C LEU A 4 32.78 30.50 -1.18
N LEU A 5 31.54 30.25 -0.74
CA LEU A 5 31.04 28.90 -0.51
C LEU A 5 30.64 28.29 -1.85
N THR A 6 31.44 27.37 -2.35
CA THR A 6 31.03 26.41 -3.39
C THR A 6 30.20 25.32 -2.74
N LEU A 7 28.88 25.37 -2.96
CA LEU A 7 27.95 24.29 -2.70
C LEU A 7 28.28 23.16 -3.71
N SER A 8 28.88 22.07 -3.26
CA SER A 8 28.95 20.86 -4.08
C SER A 8 27.59 20.20 -4.01
N MET A 9 26.76 20.42 -5.04
CA MET A 9 25.67 19.51 -5.34
C MET A 9 26.31 18.15 -5.63
N MET A 10 26.10 17.18 -4.74
CA MET A 10 26.27 15.79 -5.12
C MET A 10 25.31 15.56 -6.28
N ALA A 11 25.87 15.22 -7.43
CA ALA A 11 25.06 14.78 -8.56
C ALA A 11 24.28 13.56 -8.08
N ALA A 12 22.95 13.65 -8.12
CA ALA A 12 22.10 12.48 -8.03
C ALA A 12 22.65 11.45 -9.05
N PRO A 13 22.80 10.17 -8.68
CA PRO A 13 23.20 9.15 -9.64
C PRO A 13 22.24 9.24 -10.84
N ALA A 14 22.80 9.11 -12.04
CA ALA A 14 22.02 9.12 -13.27
C ALA A 14 20.88 8.11 -13.11
N ARG A 15 19.62 8.58 -13.16
CA ARG A 15 18.41 7.74 -13.08
C ARG A 15 18.60 6.51 -13.96
N ALA A 16 18.83 5.36 -13.33
CA ALA A 16 18.70 4.09 -14.00
C ALA A 16 17.23 3.99 -14.44
N GLN A 17 17.00 3.69 -15.72
CA GLN A 17 15.64 3.38 -16.14
C GLN A 17 15.26 2.06 -15.47
N PRO A 18 14.12 1.97 -14.75
CA PRO A 18 13.68 0.69 -14.22
C PRO A 18 13.48 -0.27 -15.40
N VAL A 19 14.27 -1.35 -15.42
CA VAL A 19 14.06 -2.45 -16.36
C VAL A 19 12.95 -3.31 -15.76
N CYS A 20 11.81 -3.28 -16.43
CA CYS A 20 10.55 -3.81 -15.94
C CYS A 20 10.51 -5.34 -16.00
N LEU A 21 10.09 -5.97 -14.91
CA LEU A 21 9.51 -7.31 -14.92
C LEU A 21 8.09 -7.19 -14.40
N GLY A 22 7.13 -7.17 -15.33
CA GLY A 22 5.74 -7.34 -14.93
C GLY A 22 5.56 -8.73 -14.34
N VAL A 23 4.67 -8.84 -13.35
CA VAL A 23 4.14 -10.10 -12.79
C VAL A 23 3.25 -10.79 -13.84
N GLY A 24 3.79 -11.01 -15.04
CA GLY A 24 3.20 -11.85 -16.07
C GLY A 24 3.63 -13.27 -15.78
N VAL A 25 2.74 -14.05 -15.18
CA VAL A 25 2.94 -15.46 -14.78
C VAL A 25 3.24 -16.40 -15.97
N GLU A 26 3.36 -15.92 -17.21
CA GLU A 26 3.74 -16.75 -18.35
C GLU A 26 4.63 -15.98 -19.33
N GLY A 27 5.96 -16.21 -19.27
CA GLY A 27 6.80 -15.93 -20.44
C GLY A 27 8.27 -15.56 -20.21
N TRP A 28 8.69 -15.27 -18.98
CA TRP A 28 10.07 -14.87 -18.66
C TRP A 28 10.78 -15.79 -17.67
N ALA A 29 10.35 -17.05 -17.56
CA ALA A 29 11.33 -18.09 -17.29
C ALA A 29 12.31 -18.10 -18.48
N PRO A 30 13.64 -18.09 -18.28
CA PRO A 30 14.60 -18.14 -19.37
C PRO A 30 14.17 -19.25 -20.34
N GLN A 31 13.79 -18.86 -21.56
CA GLN A 31 13.45 -19.79 -22.63
C GLN A 31 14.70 -20.60 -22.97
N GLY A 32 14.96 -21.69 -22.25
CA GLY A 32 16.12 -22.52 -22.51
C GLY A 32 16.64 -23.44 -21.40
N ALA A 33 16.18 -23.33 -20.15
CA ALA A 33 16.58 -24.27 -19.11
C ALA A 33 15.33 -24.86 -18.44
N GLY A 34 14.91 -26.04 -18.90
CA GLY A 34 13.99 -26.85 -18.10
C GLY A 34 14.69 -27.15 -16.77
N LEU A 35 14.15 -26.65 -15.67
CA LEU A 35 14.62 -26.95 -14.33
C LEU A 35 14.59 -28.48 -14.15
N ILE A 36 15.76 -29.09 -13.98
CA ILE A 36 15.88 -30.54 -13.87
C ILE A 36 15.56 -30.92 -12.42
N ALA A 37 14.47 -31.66 -12.21
CA ALA A 37 14.13 -32.17 -10.88
C ALA A 37 15.22 -33.14 -10.36
N PRO A 38 15.78 -32.92 -9.16
CA PRO A 38 16.78 -33.81 -8.57
C PRO A 38 16.16 -35.08 -7.94
N PRO A 39 16.97 -36.13 -7.66
CA PRO A 39 16.57 -37.24 -6.80
C PRO A 39 16.40 -36.81 -5.32
N SER A 40 15.78 -37.69 -4.53
CA SER A 40 15.24 -37.47 -3.16
C SER A 40 16.04 -36.54 -2.22
N PRO A 41 15.35 -35.73 -1.40
CA PRO A 41 15.92 -34.57 -0.72
C PRO A 41 16.93 -34.92 0.37
N THR A 42 18.07 -34.22 0.35
CA THR A 42 18.87 -33.95 1.55
C THR A 42 18.56 -32.51 2.01
N PRO A 43 18.47 -32.21 3.32
CA PRO A 43 18.14 -30.89 3.88
C PRO A 43 19.10 -29.73 3.51
N THR A 44 20.01 -29.95 2.57
CA THR A 44 21.06 -29.02 2.15
C THR A 44 20.95 -28.64 0.67
N ASP A 45 19.85 -28.99 0.00
CA ASP A 45 19.64 -28.69 -1.43
C ASP A 45 18.29 -28.02 -1.66
N THR A 46 18.12 -27.37 -2.81
CA THR A 46 16.85 -26.74 -3.22
C THR A 46 15.96 -27.73 -3.94
N CYS A 47 14.67 -27.40 -4.09
CA CYS A 47 13.75 -28.30 -4.78
C CYS A 47 14.08 -28.49 -6.27
N TRP A 48 14.87 -27.58 -6.86
CA TRP A 48 15.36 -27.68 -8.24
C TRP A 48 16.80 -28.18 -8.35
N GLY A 49 17.47 -28.47 -7.22
CA GLY A 49 18.87 -28.85 -7.19
C GLY A 49 19.80 -27.68 -7.51
N GLN A 50 21.06 -28.00 -7.85
CA GLN A 50 22.06 -26.99 -8.24
C GLN A 50 21.84 -26.45 -9.66
N GLN A 51 21.56 -25.14 -9.77
CA GLN A 51 21.30 -24.51 -11.07
C GLN A 51 22.59 -24.12 -11.82
N THR A 52 23.65 -23.70 -11.10
CA THR A 52 24.92 -23.30 -11.71
C THR A 52 26.12 -23.87 -10.94
N PRO A 53 27.33 -23.93 -11.53
CA PRO A 53 28.53 -24.34 -10.80
C PRO A 53 28.88 -23.43 -9.61
N GLY A 54 28.43 -22.16 -9.62
CA GLY A 54 28.65 -21.18 -8.57
C GLY A 54 27.50 -21.22 -7.57
N ARG A 55 27.75 -21.74 -6.36
CA ARG A 55 26.75 -21.82 -5.31
C ARG A 55 27.31 -21.42 -3.95
N VAL A 56 26.47 -20.71 -3.21
CA VAL A 56 26.68 -20.31 -1.84
C VAL A 56 25.46 -20.76 -1.04
N THR A 57 25.65 -21.55 0.02
CA THR A 57 24.56 -21.95 0.93
C THR A 57 24.70 -21.29 2.29
N SER A 58 23.57 -21.03 2.94
CA SER A 58 23.44 -20.57 4.33
C SER A 58 22.50 -21.52 5.09
N ALA A 59 21.85 -21.05 6.16
CA ALA A 59 20.97 -21.89 6.99
C ALA A 59 19.65 -22.21 6.27
N HIS A 60 19.05 -21.21 5.63
CA HIS A 60 17.76 -21.30 4.95
C HIS A 60 17.87 -21.14 3.42
N PHE A 61 18.98 -20.62 2.89
CA PHE A 61 19.10 -20.29 1.46
C PHE A 61 20.20 -21.07 0.73
N ALA A 62 19.96 -21.29 -0.57
CA ALA A 62 21.00 -21.60 -1.54
C ALA A 62 20.97 -20.55 -2.66
N VAL A 63 22.03 -19.76 -2.73
CA VAL A 63 22.24 -18.72 -3.73
C VAL A 63 23.10 -19.29 -4.85
N ASP A 64 22.47 -19.63 -5.96
CA ASP A 64 23.17 -19.91 -7.22
C ASP A 64 23.53 -18.60 -7.91
N HIS A 65 24.62 -18.59 -8.68
CA HIS A 65 25.03 -17.39 -9.38
C HIS A 65 25.75 -17.69 -10.70
N ASP A 66 25.67 -16.75 -11.64
CA ASP A 66 26.39 -16.82 -12.90
C ASP A 66 27.91 -16.76 -12.68
N ALA A 67 28.68 -17.21 -13.69
CA ALA A 67 30.14 -17.25 -13.64
C ALA A 67 30.78 -15.86 -13.51
N GLY A 68 30.13 -14.81 -14.02
CA GLY A 68 30.55 -13.41 -13.86
C GLY A 68 30.33 -12.85 -12.46
N VAL A 69 29.51 -13.50 -11.62
CA VAL A 69 29.19 -13.06 -10.26
C VAL A 69 30.17 -13.67 -9.26
N SER A 70 30.74 -12.83 -8.39
CA SER A 70 31.69 -13.30 -7.37
C SER A 70 30.98 -14.08 -6.26
N SER A 71 31.63 -15.10 -5.69
CA SER A 71 31.08 -15.81 -4.54
C SER A 71 30.96 -14.92 -3.29
N SER A 72 31.71 -13.81 -3.19
CA SER A 72 31.51 -12.79 -2.15
C SER A 72 30.21 -12.03 -2.34
N THR A 73 29.82 -11.72 -3.58
CA THR A 73 28.52 -11.10 -3.89
C THR A 73 27.39 -12.05 -3.51
N ALA A 74 27.48 -13.32 -3.93
CA ALA A 74 26.50 -14.34 -3.57
C ALA A 74 26.43 -14.57 -2.04
N ARG A 75 27.57 -14.49 -1.34
CA ARG A 75 27.62 -14.55 0.13
C ARG A 75 26.90 -13.37 0.77
N ARG A 76 27.17 -12.14 0.32
CA ARG A 76 26.48 -10.94 0.82
C ARG A 76 24.97 -11.05 0.64
N PHE A 77 24.50 -11.57 -0.50
CA PHE A 77 23.08 -11.77 -0.71
C PHE A 77 22.48 -12.83 0.22
N ALA A 78 23.17 -13.97 0.38
CA ALA A 78 22.73 -15.00 1.33
C ALA A 78 22.64 -14.42 2.75
N ASP A 79 23.65 -13.67 3.19
CA ASP A 79 23.66 -13.09 4.54
C ASP A 79 22.52 -12.06 4.72
N ALA A 80 22.20 -11.26 3.69
CA ALA A 80 21.06 -10.33 3.73
C ALA A 80 19.70 -11.04 3.76
N LEU A 81 19.55 -12.13 3.00
CA LEU A 81 18.35 -12.97 3.02
C LEU A 81 18.16 -13.64 4.39
N GLU A 82 19.23 -14.09 5.04
CA GLU A 82 19.17 -14.64 6.41
C GLU A 82 18.73 -13.59 7.43
N ASP A 83 19.30 -12.39 7.38
CA ASP A 83 18.93 -11.29 8.29
C ASP A 83 17.44 -10.91 8.15
N ALA A 84 16.96 -10.81 6.90
CA ALA A 84 15.54 -10.59 6.62
C ALA A 84 14.66 -11.75 7.09
N TYR A 85 15.10 -12.99 6.88
CA TYR A 85 14.36 -14.19 7.28
C TYR A 85 14.19 -14.27 8.79
N GLU A 86 15.29 -14.14 9.54
CA GLU A 86 15.25 -14.17 11.00
C GLU A 86 14.36 -13.05 11.54
N THR A 87 14.50 -11.83 11.01
CA THR A 87 13.70 -10.68 11.44
C THR A 87 12.21 -10.87 11.19
N LEU A 88 11.82 -11.26 9.96
CA LEU A 88 10.41 -11.41 9.60
C LEU A 88 9.76 -12.59 10.34
N VAL A 89 10.47 -13.71 10.50
CA VAL A 89 9.98 -14.85 11.28
C VAL A 89 9.81 -14.50 12.76
N ASP A 90 10.74 -13.75 13.35
CA ASP A 90 10.62 -13.25 14.72
C ASP A 90 9.45 -12.27 14.89
N GLN A 91 9.10 -11.52 13.84
CA GLN A 91 7.88 -10.70 13.77
C GLN A 91 6.60 -11.50 13.48
N GLY A 92 6.69 -12.83 13.40
CA GLY A 92 5.55 -13.73 13.24
C GLY A 92 5.11 -13.96 11.80
N TRP A 93 5.87 -13.50 10.80
CA TRP A 93 5.65 -13.93 9.42
C TRP A 93 5.91 -15.43 9.29
N PRO A 94 5.13 -16.15 8.47
CA PRO A 94 5.37 -17.56 8.27
C PRO A 94 6.73 -17.77 7.61
N ALA A 95 7.41 -18.82 8.02
CA ALA A 95 8.56 -19.33 7.28
C ALA A 95 8.15 -19.68 5.84
N VAL A 96 9.07 -19.48 4.89
CA VAL A 96 8.84 -19.84 3.49
C VAL A 96 8.72 -21.36 3.39
N ARG A 97 7.65 -21.85 2.74
CA ARG A 97 7.24 -23.28 2.67
C ARG A 97 8.34 -24.31 2.34
N GLN A 98 9.47 -23.88 1.78
CA GLN A 98 10.58 -24.75 1.44
C GLN A 98 11.42 -25.17 2.64
N ASP A 99 11.47 -24.37 3.71
CA ASP A 99 12.40 -24.50 4.83
C ASP A 99 12.38 -25.85 5.55
N ASP A 100 11.24 -26.56 5.52
CA ASP A 100 11.06 -27.85 6.17
C ASP A 100 11.80 -29.01 5.48
N ARG A 101 12.15 -28.85 4.21
CA ARG A 101 12.66 -29.94 3.35
C ARG A 101 13.77 -29.52 2.39
N TYR A 102 13.84 -28.24 2.05
CA TYR A 102 14.70 -27.65 1.03
C TYR A 102 15.26 -26.32 1.51
N LEU A 103 16.43 -25.94 1.01
CA LEU A 103 16.85 -24.55 1.06
C LEU A 103 16.01 -23.73 0.07
N ILE A 104 15.68 -22.50 0.46
CA ILE A 104 15.04 -21.51 -0.40
C ILE A 104 16.02 -21.14 -1.51
N GLN A 105 15.57 -21.28 -2.76
CA GLN A 105 16.39 -20.94 -3.92
C GLN A 105 16.44 -19.43 -4.13
N ALA A 106 17.66 -18.91 -4.26
CA ALA A 106 17.92 -17.59 -4.80
C ALA A 106 18.92 -17.68 -5.96
N TYR A 107 18.87 -16.73 -6.89
CA TYR A 107 19.73 -16.69 -8.06
C TYR A 107 20.24 -15.28 -8.33
N ILE A 108 21.54 -15.14 -8.64
CA ILE A 108 22.13 -13.88 -9.10
C ILE A 108 22.55 -14.02 -10.57
N SER A 109 21.88 -13.26 -11.44
CA SER A 109 22.27 -13.15 -12.85
C SER A 109 23.45 -12.21 -13.05
N GLU A 110 24.34 -12.53 -13.99
CA GLU A 110 25.37 -11.60 -14.47
C GLU A 110 24.82 -10.50 -15.40
N GLU A 111 23.54 -10.56 -15.78
CA GLU A 111 22.92 -9.46 -16.53
C GLU A 111 22.73 -8.25 -15.63
N ALA A 112 22.72 -7.06 -16.22
CA ALA A 112 22.33 -5.83 -15.53
C ALA A 112 20.82 -5.65 -15.72
N GLY A 113 20.08 -5.64 -14.62
CA GLY A 113 18.62 -5.55 -14.63
C GLY A 113 18.06 -4.54 -13.63
N GLY A 114 18.90 -3.93 -12.79
CA GLY A 114 18.51 -2.83 -11.92
C GLY A 114 17.49 -3.18 -10.83
N GLY A 115 17.30 -4.46 -10.50
CA GLY A 115 16.29 -4.89 -9.54
C GLY A 115 16.36 -6.36 -9.17
N ALA A 116 15.26 -6.88 -8.65
CA ALA A 116 15.07 -8.28 -8.37
C ALA A 116 13.60 -8.65 -8.65
N PHE A 117 13.29 -9.94 -8.57
CA PHE A 117 11.92 -10.42 -8.62
C PHE A 117 11.82 -11.76 -7.92
N THR A 118 10.62 -12.05 -7.44
CA THR A 118 10.25 -13.33 -6.87
C THR A 118 9.17 -13.96 -7.70
N SER A 119 9.33 -15.25 -7.98
CA SER A 119 8.33 -16.04 -8.69
C SER A 119 8.14 -17.37 -7.99
N SER A 120 7.24 -18.22 -8.51
CA SER A 120 7.06 -19.56 -7.98
C SER A 120 6.98 -20.60 -9.10
N GLY A 121 7.40 -21.83 -8.78
CA GLY A 121 7.38 -22.96 -9.70
C GLY A 121 7.11 -24.28 -8.99
N THR A 122 6.71 -25.32 -9.73
CA THR A 122 6.59 -26.67 -9.17
C THR A 122 7.90 -27.43 -9.33
N CYS A 123 8.30 -28.22 -8.33
CA CYS A 123 9.51 -29.04 -8.39
C CYS A 123 9.27 -30.52 -8.73
N GLY A 124 8.29 -30.81 -9.60
CA GLY A 124 8.10 -32.13 -10.21
C GLY A 124 7.57 -33.26 -9.31
N ASN A 125 7.64 -33.12 -7.98
CA ASN A 125 7.29 -34.16 -7.00
C ASN A 125 5.92 -33.97 -6.32
N GLY A 126 5.10 -33.02 -6.80
CA GLY A 126 3.79 -32.73 -6.20
C GLY A 126 3.85 -31.87 -4.92
N ASP A 127 5.00 -31.27 -4.64
CA ASP A 127 5.23 -30.44 -3.43
C ASP A 127 4.51 -29.09 -3.44
N GLY A 128 3.79 -28.79 -4.52
CA GLY A 128 3.10 -27.52 -4.74
C GLY A 128 3.99 -26.49 -5.43
N TRP A 129 3.53 -25.24 -5.38
CA TRP A 129 4.28 -24.08 -5.84
C TRP A 129 5.29 -23.67 -4.79
N MET A 130 6.52 -23.46 -5.24
CA MET A 130 7.69 -23.17 -4.44
C MET A 130 8.24 -21.82 -4.90
N PRO A 131 8.39 -20.82 -4.03
CA PRO A 131 8.92 -19.52 -4.42
C PRO A 131 10.43 -19.55 -4.66
N TYR A 132 10.95 -18.73 -5.55
CA TYR A 132 12.38 -18.52 -5.73
C TYR A 132 12.65 -17.06 -6.05
N ILE A 133 13.81 -16.59 -5.61
CA ILE A 133 14.22 -15.19 -5.73
C ILE A 133 15.27 -15.07 -6.83
N VAL A 134 15.16 -14.05 -7.67
CA VAL A 134 16.15 -13.73 -8.70
C VAL A 134 16.55 -12.27 -8.57
N THR A 135 17.85 -12.00 -8.55
CA THR A 135 18.40 -10.65 -8.56
C THR A 135 19.46 -10.51 -9.64
N PHE A 136 19.80 -9.27 -9.97
CA PHE A 136 20.87 -8.94 -10.91
C PHE A 136 22.12 -8.46 -10.18
N GLN A 137 23.30 -8.61 -10.81
CA GLN A 137 24.56 -8.28 -10.15
C GLN A 137 24.72 -6.78 -9.81
N ASP A 138 24.06 -5.91 -10.56
CA ASP A 138 24.12 -4.46 -10.40
C ASP A 138 23.37 -3.96 -9.16
N VAL A 139 22.49 -4.78 -8.57
CA VAL A 139 21.89 -4.51 -7.25
C VAL A 139 22.95 -4.36 -6.16
N PHE A 140 24.10 -5.00 -6.31
CA PHE A 140 25.17 -5.01 -5.32
C PHE A 140 26.18 -3.86 -5.45
N ASP A 141 26.02 -2.99 -6.46
CA ASP A 141 26.86 -1.81 -6.64
C ASP A 141 26.59 -0.74 -5.56
N GLY A 142 25.40 -0.78 -4.94
CA GLY A 142 25.00 0.07 -3.82
C GLY A 142 25.38 -0.48 -2.44
N THR A 143 25.47 0.42 -1.45
CA THR A 143 25.87 0.05 -0.08
C THR A 143 24.76 -0.61 0.74
N SER A 144 23.48 -0.27 0.52
CA SER A 144 22.33 -0.83 1.26
C SER A 144 21.25 -1.46 0.38
N TRP A 145 21.20 -1.09 -0.90
CA TRP A 145 20.16 -1.51 -1.84
C TRP A 145 19.97 -3.05 -1.91
N ALA A 146 21.06 -3.81 -1.86
CA ALA A 146 21.01 -5.27 -1.86
C ALA A 146 20.33 -5.86 -0.62
N GLU A 147 20.43 -5.19 0.53
CA GLU A 147 19.79 -5.62 1.78
C GLU A 147 18.29 -5.36 1.74
N GLU A 148 17.88 -4.14 1.33
CA GLU A 148 16.47 -3.78 1.13
C GLU A 148 15.77 -4.68 0.11
N MET A 149 16.43 -4.94 -1.02
CA MET A 149 15.90 -5.86 -2.03
C MET A 149 15.80 -7.30 -1.52
N ALA A 150 16.74 -7.76 -0.69
CA ALA A 150 16.63 -9.08 -0.08
C ALA A 150 15.38 -9.19 0.82
N ALA A 151 15.11 -8.17 1.65
CA ALA A 151 13.91 -8.12 2.48
C ALA A 151 12.62 -8.06 1.66
N HIS A 152 12.59 -7.21 0.62
CA HIS A 152 11.46 -7.04 -0.29
C HIS A 152 11.09 -8.35 -0.99
N GLU A 153 12.06 -8.99 -1.64
CA GLU A 153 11.83 -10.24 -2.37
C GLU A 153 11.53 -11.42 -1.46
N LEU A 154 12.16 -11.47 -0.29
CA LEU A 154 11.82 -12.50 0.70
C LEU A 154 10.37 -12.36 1.16
N ASN A 155 9.86 -11.14 1.30
CA ASN A 155 8.45 -10.93 1.65
C ASN A 155 7.52 -11.44 0.56
N HIS A 156 7.83 -11.24 -0.73
CA HIS A 156 7.09 -11.89 -1.81
C HIS A 156 7.11 -13.43 -1.69
N ALA A 157 8.22 -14.04 -1.30
CA ALA A 157 8.29 -15.49 -1.08
C ALA A 157 7.37 -15.96 0.07
N GLN A 158 7.23 -15.14 1.13
CA GLN A 158 6.27 -15.37 2.21
C GLN A 158 4.81 -15.15 1.75
N GLN A 159 4.55 -14.11 0.95
CA GLN A 159 3.25 -13.84 0.34
C GLN A 159 2.78 -15.02 -0.54
N PHE A 160 3.68 -15.60 -1.35
CA PHE A 160 3.42 -16.85 -2.08
C PHE A 160 3.13 -18.03 -1.14
N THR A 161 3.81 -18.13 -0.01
CA THR A 161 3.53 -19.17 1.01
C THR A 161 2.13 -19.01 1.61
N MET A 162 1.65 -17.77 1.72
CA MET A 162 0.29 -17.43 2.15
C MET A 162 -0.76 -17.53 1.02
N GLY A 163 -0.37 -18.02 -0.17
CA GLY A 163 -1.28 -18.27 -1.28
C GLY A 163 -1.52 -17.07 -2.19
N GLY A 164 -0.92 -15.91 -1.90
CA GLY A 164 -0.91 -14.79 -2.82
C GLY A 164 -2.28 -14.19 -3.14
N GLY A 165 -3.18 -14.12 -2.15
CA GLY A 165 -4.59 -13.80 -2.37
C GLY A 165 -4.94 -12.30 -2.41
N HIS A 166 -4.03 -11.43 -2.83
CA HIS A 166 -4.24 -9.98 -2.85
C HIS A 166 -3.98 -9.37 -4.23
N GLU A 167 -4.55 -8.19 -4.46
CA GLU A 167 -4.29 -7.35 -5.64
C GLU A 167 -2.82 -6.95 -5.75
N ASP A 168 -2.29 -6.88 -6.97
CA ASP A 168 -0.88 -6.60 -7.28
C ASP A 168 -0.29 -5.43 -6.49
N TRP A 169 -1.06 -4.34 -6.33
CA TRP A 169 -0.53 -3.16 -5.65
C TRP A 169 -0.20 -3.40 -4.17
N TRP A 170 -0.95 -4.28 -3.50
CA TRP A 170 -0.75 -4.59 -2.08
C TRP A 170 0.45 -5.52 -1.87
N TRP A 171 0.77 -6.37 -2.85
CA TRP A 171 2.02 -7.16 -2.84
C TRP A 171 3.23 -6.26 -2.70
N GLU A 172 3.29 -5.27 -3.58
CA GLU A 172 4.43 -4.37 -3.73
C GLU A 172 4.46 -3.34 -2.59
N ALA A 173 3.31 -2.78 -2.20
CA ALA A 173 3.21 -1.88 -1.05
C ALA A 173 3.69 -2.54 0.26
N THR A 174 3.28 -3.78 0.55
CA THR A 174 3.72 -4.47 1.76
C THR A 174 5.16 -4.97 1.68
N ALA A 175 5.64 -5.33 0.48
CA ALA A 175 7.05 -5.67 0.24
C ALA A 175 7.97 -4.43 0.36
N THR A 176 7.50 -3.22 0.04
CA THR A 176 8.23 -1.98 0.34
C THR A 176 8.18 -1.64 1.82
N TRP A 177 7.03 -1.80 2.48
CA TRP A 177 6.88 -1.57 3.92
C TRP A 177 7.83 -2.44 4.76
N VAL A 178 8.02 -3.73 4.44
CA VAL A 178 8.97 -4.59 5.19
C VAL A 178 10.43 -4.14 5.09
N GLN A 179 10.80 -3.32 4.10
CA GLN A 179 12.17 -2.79 4.03
C GLN A 179 12.49 -1.99 5.30
N GLU A 180 11.55 -1.18 5.79
CA GLU A 180 11.68 -0.47 7.07
C GLU A 180 11.68 -1.43 8.26
N GLN A 181 10.86 -2.48 8.21
CA GLN A 181 10.74 -3.45 9.31
C GLN A 181 12.02 -4.26 9.53
N VAL A 182 12.77 -4.53 8.46
CA VAL A 182 14.03 -5.29 8.51
C VAL A 182 15.24 -4.36 8.62
N HIS A 183 15.22 -3.24 7.90
CA HIS A 183 16.36 -2.32 7.80
C HIS A 183 15.96 -0.86 8.10
N PRO A 184 15.57 -0.53 9.35
CA PRO A 184 15.04 0.79 9.74
C PRO A 184 16.07 1.94 9.77
N ARG A 185 17.20 1.78 9.08
CA ARG A 185 18.29 2.78 8.99
C ARG A 185 18.68 3.11 7.56
N THR A 186 18.08 2.45 6.59
CA THR A 186 18.41 2.63 5.17
C THR A 186 17.45 3.60 4.51
N ASP A 187 16.20 3.69 5.00
CA ASP A 187 15.16 4.63 4.58
C ASP A 187 14.85 4.59 3.07
N GLY A 188 15.22 3.53 2.34
CA GLY A 188 15.07 3.44 0.88
C GLY A 188 13.61 3.41 0.40
N TRP A 189 12.68 3.04 1.29
CA TRP A 189 11.25 3.05 0.99
C TRP A 189 10.70 4.48 0.76
N ILE A 190 11.39 5.51 1.26
CA ILE A 190 10.94 6.90 1.20
C ILE A 190 10.88 7.41 -0.23
N ASP A 191 11.86 7.04 -1.06
CA ASP A 191 11.89 7.46 -2.46
C ASP A 191 10.63 7.01 -3.21
N TYR A 192 10.07 5.84 -2.87
CA TYR A 192 8.80 5.37 -3.44
C TYR A 192 7.59 6.16 -2.96
N VAL A 193 7.57 6.55 -1.68
CA VAL A 193 6.48 7.37 -1.14
C VAL A 193 6.55 8.76 -1.77
N ASP A 194 7.72 9.38 -1.80
CA ASP A 194 7.93 10.73 -2.32
C ASP A 194 7.69 10.85 -3.83
N ASP A 195 8.32 10.00 -4.64
CA ASP A 195 8.19 10.04 -6.10
C ASP A 195 6.93 9.31 -6.62
N GLY A 196 6.29 8.47 -5.78
CA GLY A 196 5.06 7.74 -6.11
C GLY A 196 3.82 8.40 -5.51
N TYR A 197 3.50 8.06 -4.26
CA TYR A 197 2.23 8.48 -3.65
C TYR A 197 2.18 10.00 -3.42
N SER A 198 3.18 10.61 -2.79
CA SER A 198 3.23 12.05 -2.49
C SER A 198 3.19 12.90 -3.75
N ALA A 199 3.90 12.49 -4.81
CA ALA A 199 3.90 13.16 -6.09
C ALA A 199 2.57 13.04 -6.83
N GLN A 200 1.80 11.97 -6.60
CA GLN A 200 0.63 11.59 -7.40
C GLN A 200 -0.53 11.05 -6.54
N PRO A 201 -0.98 11.78 -5.50
CA PRO A 201 -2.00 11.27 -4.58
C PRO A 201 -3.36 11.06 -5.26
N TRP A 202 -3.57 11.66 -6.42
CA TRP A 202 -4.80 11.55 -7.22
C TRP A 202 -4.95 10.23 -7.97
N LEU A 203 -3.88 9.43 -8.11
CA LEU A 203 -4.01 8.10 -8.69
C LEU A 203 -4.84 7.20 -7.76
N ALA A 204 -5.56 6.26 -8.35
CA ALA A 204 -6.35 5.31 -7.59
C ALA A 204 -5.45 4.53 -6.64
N MET A 205 -5.91 4.27 -5.41
CA MET A 205 -5.17 3.46 -4.43
C MET A 205 -4.67 2.12 -5.01
N GLN A 206 -5.51 1.47 -5.81
CA GLN A 206 -5.22 0.21 -6.50
C GLN A 206 -4.50 0.37 -7.85
N SER A 207 -4.01 1.57 -8.14
CA SER A 207 -3.31 1.87 -9.40
C SER A 207 -1.97 1.15 -9.44
N ALA A 208 -1.91 0.09 -10.23
CA ALA A 208 -0.69 -0.63 -10.56
C ALA A 208 -0.41 -0.58 -12.07
N GLY A 209 0.87 -0.65 -12.45
CA GLY A 209 1.24 -0.81 -13.86
C GLY A 209 2.72 -0.64 -14.13
N SER A 210 3.38 -1.70 -14.61
CA SER A 210 4.81 -1.69 -14.90
C SER A 210 5.20 -0.86 -16.13
N SER A 211 4.26 -0.53 -17.02
CA SER A 211 4.53 0.25 -18.24
C SER A 211 4.38 1.76 -18.05
N ASP A 212 3.81 2.19 -16.93
CA ASP A 212 3.55 3.59 -16.60
C ASP A 212 4.40 3.94 -15.37
N PRO A 213 5.49 4.72 -15.51
CA PRO A 213 6.41 5.00 -14.40
C PRO A 213 5.72 5.59 -13.17
N ASP A 214 4.68 6.38 -13.39
CA ASP A 214 3.92 7.04 -12.34
C ASP A 214 3.14 6.00 -11.52
N ARG A 215 2.37 5.14 -12.20
CA ARG A 215 1.64 4.04 -11.54
C ARG A 215 2.56 2.97 -10.96
N PHE A 216 3.71 2.74 -11.59
CA PHE A 216 4.74 1.86 -11.06
C PHE A 216 5.19 2.37 -9.70
N LEU A 217 5.69 3.61 -9.60
CA LEU A 217 6.14 4.19 -8.34
C LEU A 217 5.01 4.33 -7.33
N HIS A 218 3.81 4.73 -7.77
CA HIS A 218 2.63 4.87 -6.90
C HIS A 218 2.31 3.56 -6.18
N MET A 219 2.36 2.43 -6.88
CA MET A 219 2.13 1.11 -6.29
C MET A 219 3.08 0.78 -5.14
N TYR A 220 4.38 1.07 -5.27
CA TYR A 220 5.34 0.91 -4.16
C TYR A 220 5.12 1.97 -3.08
N GLY A 221 4.84 3.23 -3.48
CA GLY A 221 4.58 4.35 -2.58
C GLY A 221 3.32 4.16 -1.72
N MET A 222 2.39 3.31 -2.17
CA MET A 222 1.25 2.88 -1.37
C MET A 222 1.64 2.04 -0.14
N ALA A 223 2.94 1.75 0.09
CA ALA A 223 3.47 1.32 1.38
C ALA A 223 3.02 2.22 2.54
N ILE A 224 2.76 3.51 2.28
CA ILE A 224 2.20 4.45 3.26
C ILE A 224 0.85 3.98 3.84
N PHE A 225 0.06 3.21 3.10
CA PHE A 225 -1.15 2.59 3.65
C PHE A 225 -0.83 1.47 4.64
N ALA A 226 0.23 0.69 4.42
CA ALA A 226 0.67 -0.32 5.39
C ALA A 226 1.21 0.34 6.68
N PHE A 227 1.97 1.44 6.57
CA PHE A 227 2.36 2.27 7.70
C PHE A 227 1.13 2.82 8.45
N HIS A 228 0.09 3.24 7.74
CA HIS A 228 -1.15 3.68 8.38
C HIS A 228 -1.86 2.56 9.16
N LEU A 229 -1.98 1.36 8.58
CA LEU A 229 -2.55 0.22 9.29
C LEU A 229 -1.74 -0.15 10.54
N GLU A 230 -0.41 -0.05 10.45
CA GLU A 230 0.49 -0.28 11.56
C GLU A 230 0.31 0.75 12.66
N GLU A 231 0.49 2.03 12.35
CA GLU A 231 0.61 3.08 13.37
C GLU A 231 -0.73 3.51 13.98
N HIS A 232 -1.82 3.44 13.20
CA HIS A 232 -3.11 4.03 13.60
C HIS A 232 -4.24 3.02 13.81
N VAL A 233 -4.13 1.81 13.27
CA VAL A 233 -5.26 0.87 13.23
C VAL A 233 -5.03 -0.37 14.08
N GLY A 234 -3.98 -1.15 13.79
CA GLY A 234 -3.84 -2.49 14.37
C GLY A 234 -2.41 -3.02 14.49
N GLY A 235 -1.37 -2.20 14.25
CA GLY A 235 0.02 -2.64 14.33
C GLY A 235 0.46 -3.47 13.14
N ALA A 236 1.75 -3.81 13.10
CA ALA A 236 2.35 -4.68 12.08
C ALA A 236 1.62 -6.04 11.94
N ASP A 237 1.04 -6.54 13.05
CA ASP A 237 0.22 -7.74 13.07
C ASP A 237 -1.03 -7.64 12.18
N LEU A 238 -1.61 -6.44 12.03
CA LEU A 238 -2.73 -6.22 11.12
C LEU A 238 -2.29 -6.36 9.66
N VAL A 239 -1.16 -5.74 9.28
CA VAL A 239 -0.61 -5.83 7.92
C VAL A 239 -0.36 -7.29 7.54
N ARG A 240 0.36 -8.04 8.40
CA ARG A 240 0.56 -9.48 8.23
C ARG A 240 -0.77 -10.26 8.24
N GLY A 241 -1.69 -9.86 9.10
CA GLY A 241 -3.02 -10.44 9.25
C GLY A 241 -3.85 -10.43 7.96
N THR A 242 -3.70 -9.39 7.13
CA THR A 242 -4.37 -9.32 5.82
C THR A 242 -3.99 -10.50 4.93
N TRP A 243 -2.69 -10.82 4.86
CA TRP A 243 -2.20 -11.95 4.09
C TRP A 243 -2.66 -13.29 4.65
N THR A 244 -2.58 -13.48 5.97
CA THR A 244 -3.07 -14.73 6.58
C THR A 244 -4.56 -14.92 6.40
N TYR A 245 -5.33 -13.84 6.42
CA TYR A 245 -6.77 -13.89 6.17
C TYR A 245 -7.06 -14.39 4.75
N THR A 246 -6.39 -13.85 3.73
CA THR A 246 -6.59 -14.32 2.35
C THR A 246 -6.26 -15.80 2.17
N GLN A 247 -5.22 -16.30 2.85
CA GLN A 247 -4.89 -17.72 2.88
C GLN A 247 -6.04 -18.59 3.41
N GLU A 248 -6.69 -18.15 4.50
CA GLU A 248 -7.77 -18.88 5.17
C GLU A 248 -9.07 -18.88 4.36
N VAL A 249 -9.45 -17.73 3.81
CA VAL A 249 -10.75 -17.59 3.14
C VAL A 249 -10.69 -18.04 1.68
N GLN A 250 -9.59 -17.78 0.97
CA GLN A 250 -9.46 -18.19 -0.42
C GLN A 250 -8.04 -18.02 -1.00
N PRO A 251 -7.22 -19.09 -1.09
CA PRO A 251 -5.82 -19.00 -1.51
C PRO A 251 -5.62 -18.79 -3.04
N SER A 252 -6.62 -18.30 -3.77
CA SER A 252 -6.53 -18.15 -5.24
C SER A 252 -7.41 -17.03 -5.80
N ARG A 253 -7.74 -16.01 -5.00
CA ARG A 253 -8.47 -14.83 -5.45
C ARG A 253 -7.67 -13.59 -5.12
N ASP A 254 -7.64 -12.64 -6.04
CA ASP A 254 -7.07 -11.31 -5.82
C ASP A 254 -8.08 -10.50 -5.01
N LEU A 255 -8.09 -10.71 -3.68
CA LEU A 255 -9.04 -10.04 -2.80
C LEU A 255 -8.63 -8.59 -2.60
N ALA A 256 -9.60 -7.70 -2.83
CA ALA A 256 -9.39 -6.28 -2.61
C ALA A 256 -9.26 -5.99 -1.12
N ILE A 257 -8.38 -5.05 -0.76
CA ILE A 257 -8.03 -4.81 0.64
C ILE A 257 -9.24 -4.40 1.49
N PHE A 258 -10.23 -3.71 0.92
CA PHE A 258 -11.46 -3.36 1.63
C PHE A 258 -12.31 -4.59 1.99
N GLU A 259 -12.33 -5.61 1.12
CA GLU A 259 -13.01 -6.88 1.41
C GLU A 259 -12.29 -7.65 2.52
N VAL A 260 -10.95 -7.60 2.51
CA VAL A 260 -10.11 -8.26 3.52
C VAL A 260 -10.27 -7.58 4.88
N LEU A 261 -10.12 -6.26 4.95
CA LEU A 261 -10.32 -5.50 6.19
C LEU A 261 -11.75 -5.65 6.72
N GLY A 262 -12.77 -5.57 5.86
CA GLY A 262 -14.16 -5.84 6.24
C GLY A 262 -14.38 -7.25 6.75
N GLY A 263 -13.75 -8.24 6.13
CA GLY A 263 -13.76 -9.64 6.57
C GLY A 263 -13.09 -9.87 7.93
N MET A 264 -12.07 -9.08 8.25
CA MET A 264 -11.40 -9.04 9.55
C MET A 264 -12.14 -8.19 10.60
N GLY A 265 -13.26 -7.56 10.23
CA GLY A 265 -14.13 -6.79 11.13
C GLY A 265 -13.80 -5.30 11.23
N TYR A 266 -12.96 -4.77 10.34
CA TYR A 266 -12.67 -3.34 10.24
C TYR A 266 -13.67 -2.63 9.34
N ASP A 267 -14.03 -1.40 9.71
CA ASP A 267 -14.82 -0.51 8.86
C ASP A 267 -13.88 0.20 7.88
N PHE A 268 -13.86 -0.24 6.62
CA PHE A 268 -12.98 0.32 5.61
C PHE A 268 -13.22 1.81 5.40
N ASP A 269 -14.46 2.29 5.51
CA ASP A 269 -14.77 3.70 5.29
C ASP A 269 -14.11 4.57 6.37
N ALA A 270 -14.11 4.09 7.61
CA ALA A 270 -13.43 4.75 8.72
C ALA A 270 -11.90 4.70 8.56
N VAL A 271 -11.34 3.53 8.23
CA VAL A 271 -9.90 3.36 8.01
C VAL A 271 -9.42 4.24 6.87
N TYR A 272 -10.12 4.24 5.74
CA TYR A 272 -9.75 5.03 4.57
C TYR A 272 -9.88 6.54 4.84
N ARG A 273 -10.93 6.99 5.54
CA ARG A 273 -11.03 8.39 5.99
C ARG A 273 -9.82 8.80 6.83
N ASP A 274 -9.46 7.98 7.81
CA ASP A 274 -8.37 8.30 8.74
C ASP A 274 -7.01 8.27 8.03
N PHE A 275 -6.82 7.36 7.07
CA PHE A 275 -5.67 7.31 6.17
C PHE A 275 -5.51 8.60 5.35
N VAL A 276 -6.57 9.01 4.65
CA VAL A 276 -6.57 10.23 3.84
C VAL A 276 -6.32 11.47 4.69
N ALA A 277 -6.86 11.51 5.91
CA ALA A 277 -6.60 12.60 6.84
C ALA A 277 -5.15 12.63 7.33
N ALA A 278 -4.58 11.47 7.70
CA ALA A 278 -3.19 11.35 8.16
C ALA A 278 -2.19 11.80 7.09
N ASN A 279 -2.44 11.49 5.81
CA ASN A 279 -1.57 11.88 4.70
C ASN A 279 -1.58 13.38 4.41
N ALA A 280 -2.59 14.14 4.86
CA ALA A 280 -2.62 15.59 4.68
C ALA A 280 -1.42 16.28 5.35
N THR A 281 -0.88 15.70 6.43
CA THR A 281 0.29 16.24 7.16
C THR A 281 1.37 15.22 7.46
N TRP A 282 1.28 14.02 6.89
CA TRP A 282 2.09 12.87 7.30
C TRP A 282 2.05 12.65 8.80
N ASP A 283 0.88 12.38 9.39
CA ASP A 283 0.79 12.02 10.82
C ASP A 283 1.34 10.61 11.07
N TYR A 284 2.65 10.43 10.86
CA TYR A 284 3.40 9.19 11.00
C TYR A 284 4.71 9.45 11.74
N ASP A 285 5.30 8.41 12.32
CA ASP A 285 6.57 8.54 13.05
C ASP A 285 7.72 9.04 12.15
N HIS A 286 7.70 8.71 10.85
CA HIS A 286 8.71 9.13 9.85
C HIS A 286 8.38 10.44 9.12
N SER A 287 7.38 11.19 9.56
CA SER A 287 6.89 12.43 8.93
C SER A 287 7.97 13.43 8.50
N ALA A 288 9.04 13.56 9.29
CA ALA A 288 10.13 14.49 9.02
C ALA A 288 10.98 14.13 7.78
N LEU A 289 10.85 12.90 7.28
CA LEU A 289 11.60 12.40 6.14
C LEU A 289 10.82 12.49 4.83
N LEU A 290 9.48 12.60 4.90
CA LEU A 290 8.59 12.56 3.74
C LEU A 290 8.42 13.94 3.09
N ALA A 291 8.47 13.98 1.76
CA ALA A 291 8.07 15.15 1.00
C ALA A 291 6.57 15.41 1.16
N PRO A 292 6.11 16.66 1.31
CA PRO A 292 4.67 16.97 1.39
C PRO A 292 3.89 16.44 0.19
N VAL A 293 2.65 16.02 0.42
CA VAL A 293 1.72 15.64 -0.67
C VAL A 293 1.55 16.80 -1.66
N VAL A 294 1.53 16.49 -2.96
CA VAL A 294 1.26 17.49 -4.00
C VAL A 294 -0.19 17.95 -3.89
N LEU A 295 -0.36 19.25 -3.68
CA LEU A 295 -1.68 19.88 -3.55
C LEU A 295 -2.37 20.04 -4.92
N ALA A 296 -3.67 19.76 -4.93
CA ALA A 296 -4.56 20.06 -6.04
C ALA A 296 -4.96 21.55 -6.08
N GLY A 297 -4.91 22.25 -4.94
CA GLY A 297 -5.17 23.68 -4.84
C GLY A 297 -4.74 24.28 -3.49
N GLU A 298 -4.81 25.60 -3.41
CA GLU A 298 -4.46 26.36 -2.20
C GLU A 298 -5.43 27.54 -2.03
N ALA A 299 -5.84 27.81 -0.80
CA ALA A 299 -6.69 28.94 -0.43
C ALA A 299 -5.95 29.86 0.56
N ALA A 300 -5.36 30.94 0.04
CA ALA A 300 -4.60 31.90 0.84
C ALA A 300 -5.47 32.97 1.55
N ALA A 301 -6.78 32.99 1.29
CA ALA A 301 -7.74 33.94 1.86
C ALA A 301 -9.13 33.29 1.95
N VAL A 302 -9.97 33.77 2.85
CA VAL A 302 -11.39 33.39 2.95
C VAL A 302 -12.25 34.66 2.82
N PRO A 303 -13.28 34.70 1.96
CA PRO A 303 -13.77 33.59 1.13
C PRO A 303 -12.84 33.27 -0.06
N ALA A 304 -12.87 32.02 -0.52
CA ALA A 304 -12.17 31.55 -1.70
C ALA A 304 -12.99 30.47 -2.43
N GLN A 305 -12.67 30.25 -3.70
CA GLN A 305 -13.25 29.18 -4.50
C GLN A 305 -12.22 28.67 -5.51
N GLY A 306 -12.35 27.43 -5.94
CA GLY A 306 -11.47 26.81 -6.92
C GLY A 306 -12.08 25.57 -7.56
N ASP A 307 -11.39 25.08 -8.58
CA ASP A 307 -11.77 23.89 -9.34
C ASP A 307 -10.58 22.94 -9.44
N VAL A 308 -10.81 21.65 -9.32
CA VAL A 308 -9.82 20.59 -9.54
C VAL A 308 -10.27 19.77 -10.76
N SER A 309 -9.41 19.70 -11.77
CA SER A 309 -9.68 18.99 -13.02
C SER A 309 -8.37 18.55 -13.69
N GLY A 310 -8.47 17.79 -14.78
CA GLY A 310 -7.30 17.35 -15.55
C GLY A 310 -6.49 16.28 -14.84
N GLU A 311 -5.16 16.33 -14.94
CA GLU A 311 -4.26 15.30 -14.42
C GLU A 311 -4.29 15.15 -12.89
N ARG A 312 -4.72 16.19 -12.16
CA ARG A 312 -4.86 16.15 -10.69
C ARG A 312 -6.27 15.83 -10.22
N ALA A 313 -7.19 15.55 -11.14
CA ALA A 313 -8.52 15.07 -10.79
C ALA A 313 -8.38 13.64 -10.23
N PRO A 314 -8.88 13.37 -9.01
CA PRO A 314 -8.69 12.08 -8.38
C PRO A 314 -9.41 10.97 -9.13
N GLU A 315 -8.73 9.85 -9.35
CA GLU A 315 -9.31 8.56 -9.74
C GLU A 315 -10.07 7.93 -8.55
N PRO A 316 -10.84 6.83 -8.73
CA PRO A 316 -11.48 6.15 -7.61
C PRO A 316 -10.48 5.75 -6.52
N LEU A 317 -10.74 6.14 -5.26
CA LEU A 317 -9.83 6.02 -4.11
C LEU A 317 -8.50 6.78 -4.25
N GLY A 318 -8.38 7.63 -5.27
CA GLY A 318 -7.37 8.67 -5.36
C GLY A 318 -7.82 9.92 -4.61
N GLN A 319 -6.89 10.82 -4.34
CA GLN A 319 -7.04 11.87 -3.33
C GLN A 319 -6.59 13.21 -3.91
N ALA A 320 -7.39 14.24 -3.67
CA ALA A 320 -7.05 15.61 -4.02
C ALA A 320 -7.08 16.50 -2.78
N TYR A 321 -5.93 17.09 -2.46
CA TYR A 321 -5.73 17.94 -1.29
C TYR A 321 -5.77 19.42 -1.68
N VAL A 322 -6.59 20.20 -0.98
CA VAL A 322 -6.58 21.67 -1.05
C VAL A 322 -6.22 22.20 0.32
N SER A 323 -5.11 22.92 0.42
CA SER A 323 -4.74 23.57 1.69
C SER A 323 -5.50 24.88 1.88
N VAL A 324 -5.82 25.20 3.11
CA VAL A 324 -6.40 26.47 3.53
C VAL A 324 -5.48 27.07 4.59
N GLU A 325 -4.92 28.24 4.30
CA GLU A 325 -4.02 28.94 5.21
C GLU A 325 -4.81 29.42 6.44
N PRO A 326 -4.50 29.01 7.68
CA PRO A 326 -5.29 29.42 8.85
C PRO A 326 -5.27 30.93 9.10
N ALA A 327 -4.19 31.62 8.71
CA ALA A 327 -4.11 33.08 8.76
C ALA A 327 -5.16 33.78 7.87
N ALA A 328 -5.78 33.05 6.94
CA ALA A 328 -6.91 33.52 6.14
C ALA A 328 -8.22 33.62 6.94
N LEU A 329 -8.34 32.94 8.07
CA LEU A 329 -9.53 32.94 8.92
C LEU A 329 -9.52 34.14 9.87
N PRO A 330 -10.55 35.01 9.85
CA PRO A 330 -10.67 36.06 10.85
C PRO A 330 -10.74 35.48 12.27
N ALA A 331 -10.01 36.08 13.22
CA ALA A 331 -10.02 35.64 14.63
C ALA A 331 -11.41 35.68 15.30
N ALA A 332 -12.39 36.39 14.70
CA ALA A 332 -13.77 36.46 15.18
C ALA A 332 -14.68 35.38 14.59
N THR A 333 -14.24 34.64 13.57
CA THR A 333 -14.99 33.58 12.90
C THR A 333 -14.24 32.27 13.11
N PRO A 334 -14.61 31.49 14.14
CA PRO A 334 -13.89 30.28 14.43
C PRO A 334 -14.14 29.21 13.37
N ASP A 335 -15.23 29.25 12.61
CA ASP A 335 -15.65 28.11 11.80
C ASP A 335 -15.37 28.32 10.31
N LEU A 336 -14.98 27.25 9.62
CA LEU A 336 -14.83 27.21 8.17
C LEU A 336 -16.05 26.50 7.56
N GLY A 337 -16.78 27.18 6.68
CA GLY A 337 -17.82 26.60 5.83
C GLY A 337 -17.24 26.13 4.50
N LEU A 338 -17.73 25.01 3.99
CA LEU A 338 -17.39 24.45 2.68
C LEU A 338 -18.67 24.16 1.90
N THR A 339 -18.68 24.57 0.64
CA THR A 339 -19.58 24.06 -0.39
C THR A 339 -18.74 23.30 -1.41
N PHE A 340 -19.14 22.08 -1.71
CA PHE A 340 -18.48 21.16 -2.65
C PHE A 340 -19.43 20.86 -3.80
N GLU A 341 -18.94 20.88 -5.04
CA GLU A 341 -19.69 20.44 -6.22
C GLU A 341 -18.83 19.47 -7.06
N GLY A 342 -19.11 18.18 -6.96
CA GLY A 342 -18.52 17.12 -7.77
C GLY A 342 -19.43 16.65 -8.90
N GLU A 343 -18.94 15.70 -9.69
CA GLU A 343 -19.76 15.06 -10.73
C GLU A 343 -20.95 14.29 -10.10
N ALA A 344 -22.16 14.51 -10.63
CA ALA A 344 -23.38 13.86 -10.15
C ALA A 344 -23.36 12.34 -10.34
N GLY A 345 -23.87 11.61 -9.36
CA GLY A 345 -23.92 10.14 -9.36
C GLY A 345 -22.59 9.45 -9.02
N VAL A 346 -21.53 10.20 -8.76
CA VAL A 346 -20.30 9.70 -8.15
C VAL A 346 -20.49 9.70 -6.63
N ASP A 347 -20.05 8.62 -5.99
CA ASP A 347 -20.00 8.54 -4.54
C ASP A 347 -18.73 9.22 -4.06
N TRP A 348 -18.85 10.30 -3.29
CA TRP A 348 -17.73 11.16 -2.89
C TRP A 348 -17.48 11.07 -1.39
N GLY A 349 -16.22 10.78 -1.03
CA GLY A 349 -15.66 11.08 0.26
C GLY A 349 -15.09 12.49 0.25
N VAL A 350 -15.69 13.38 1.03
CA VAL A 350 -15.20 14.76 1.19
C VAL A 350 -15.02 15.05 2.67
N TRP A 351 -13.85 15.57 3.03
CA TRP A 351 -13.47 15.79 4.42
C TRP A 351 -12.83 17.16 4.61
N LEU A 352 -13.14 17.78 5.75
CA LEU A 352 -12.40 18.91 6.30
C LEU A 352 -11.47 18.39 7.40
N VAL A 353 -10.17 18.56 7.23
CA VAL A 353 -9.14 18.06 8.14
C VAL A 353 -8.48 19.25 8.83
N GLY A 354 -8.62 19.32 10.15
CA GLY A 354 -7.94 20.30 11.00
C GLY A 354 -6.74 19.68 11.68
N THR A 355 -5.60 20.36 11.67
CA THR A 355 -4.33 19.84 12.19
C THR A 355 -3.68 20.77 13.21
N THR A 356 -2.86 20.23 14.10
CA THR A 356 -2.09 21.00 15.08
C THR A 356 -0.75 20.30 15.31
N GLY A 357 0.35 21.04 15.23
CA GLY A 357 1.70 20.51 15.40
C GLY A 357 2.05 19.39 14.40
N GLY A 358 1.52 19.45 13.18
CA GLY A 358 1.74 18.44 12.14
C GLY A 358 0.92 17.16 12.30
N ARG A 359 0.01 17.09 13.29
CA ARG A 359 -0.86 15.92 13.53
C ARG A 359 -2.32 16.24 13.25
N VAL A 360 -3.08 15.21 12.88
CA VAL A 360 -4.52 15.34 12.68
C VAL A 360 -5.19 15.55 14.04
N ARG A 361 -5.86 16.68 14.20
CA ARG A 361 -6.63 16.99 15.41
C ARG A 361 -8.07 16.52 15.28
N ARG A 362 -8.64 16.65 14.08
CA ARG A 362 -10.03 16.31 13.80
C ARG A 362 -10.30 16.20 12.30
N VAL A 363 -11.33 15.44 11.99
CA VAL A 363 -11.84 15.24 10.64
C VAL A 363 -13.35 15.42 10.68
N VAL A 364 -13.89 16.26 9.80
CA VAL A 364 -15.34 16.39 9.58
C VAL A 364 -15.67 15.84 8.21
N THR A 365 -16.57 14.84 8.17
CA THR A 365 -17.09 14.30 6.91
C THR A 365 -18.19 15.21 6.37
N VAL A 366 -18.10 15.56 5.10
CA VAL A 366 -19.09 16.34 4.35
C VAL A 366 -20.03 15.37 3.66
N SER A 367 -21.33 15.50 3.93
CA SER A 367 -22.34 14.69 3.26
C SER A 367 -22.57 15.21 1.84
N VAL A 368 -22.23 14.40 0.84
CA VAL A 368 -22.43 14.75 -0.58
C VAL A 368 -23.68 14.04 -1.09
N GLY A 369 -24.60 14.81 -1.66
CA GLY A 369 -25.82 14.30 -2.28
C GLY A 369 -25.56 13.55 -3.58
N SER A 370 -26.55 12.81 -4.07
CA SER A 370 -26.47 12.11 -5.36
C SER A 370 -26.34 13.06 -6.57
N ASP A 371 -26.64 14.35 -6.39
CA ASP A 371 -26.42 15.42 -7.36
C ASP A 371 -24.96 15.91 -7.37
N GLY A 372 -24.09 15.37 -6.51
CA GLY A 372 -22.68 15.74 -6.39
C GLY A 372 -22.45 16.95 -5.51
N VAL A 373 -23.47 17.52 -4.86
CA VAL A 373 -23.35 18.73 -4.05
C VAL A 373 -23.30 18.38 -2.56
N GLY A 374 -22.37 18.97 -1.83
CA GLY A 374 -22.24 18.79 -0.38
C GLY A 374 -21.93 20.10 0.35
N GLU A 375 -22.41 20.22 1.58
CA GLU A 375 -22.11 21.34 2.47
C GLU A 375 -21.50 20.82 3.77
N GLY A 376 -20.39 21.44 4.19
CA GLY A 376 -19.59 21.04 5.33
C GLY A 376 -19.24 22.22 6.23
N ARG A 377 -18.97 21.93 7.50
CA ARG A 377 -18.53 22.93 8.47
C ARG A 377 -17.47 22.34 9.38
N LEU A 378 -16.32 23.00 9.49
CA LEU A 378 -15.27 22.69 10.46
C LEU A 378 -15.33 23.72 11.59
N PRO A 379 -15.92 23.39 12.76
CA PRO A 379 -16.03 24.33 13.86
C PRO A 379 -14.66 24.68 14.43
N GLY A 380 -14.36 25.90 14.83
CA GLY A 380 -13.07 26.24 15.46
C GLY A 380 -11.83 26.08 14.57
N ALA A 381 -11.97 26.04 13.25
CA ALA A 381 -10.89 25.99 12.27
C ALA A 381 -9.79 27.05 12.50
N ALA A 382 -10.09 28.18 13.12
CA ALA A 382 -9.10 29.21 13.48
C ALA A 382 -8.09 28.76 14.56
N ASP A 383 -8.36 27.67 15.28
CA ASP A 383 -7.47 27.07 16.28
C ASP A 383 -6.52 26.01 15.68
N ASP A 384 -6.65 25.70 14.39
CA ASP A 384 -5.81 24.72 13.69
C ASP A 384 -4.58 25.41 13.06
N ASP A 385 -3.43 24.72 13.04
CA ASP A 385 -2.18 25.20 12.42
C ASP A 385 -2.19 25.03 10.89
N ALA A 386 -3.05 24.13 10.38
CA ALA A 386 -3.39 23.99 8.97
C ALA A 386 -4.75 23.31 8.83
N VAL A 387 -5.48 23.70 7.78
CA VAL A 387 -6.76 23.08 7.40
C VAL A 387 -6.68 22.58 5.97
N PHE A 388 -7.22 21.39 5.70
CA PHE A 388 -7.29 20.82 4.36
C PHE A 388 -8.72 20.47 4.00
N ILE A 389 -9.08 20.73 2.74
CA ILE A 389 -10.21 20.08 2.08
C ILE A 389 -9.63 18.89 1.34
N VAL A 390 -10.18 17.71 1.57
CA VAL A 390 -9.76 16.50 0.87
C VAL A 390 -10.97 15.88 0.19
N ALA A 391 -10.84 15.58 -1.10
CA ALA A 391 -11.87 14.93 -1.89
C ALA A 391 -11.33 13.65 -2.53
N SER A 392 -12.12 12.59 -2.44
CA SER A 392 -11.84 11.29 -3.05
C SER A 392 -13.13 10.66 -3.55
N PRO A 393 -13.22 10.25 -4.83
CA PRO A 393 -14.36 9.50 -5.33
C PRO A 393 -14.22 8.03 -4.90
N TRP A 394 -15.23 7.47 -4.24
CA TRP A 394 -15.23 6.08 -3.75
C TRP A 394 -15.32 5.05 -4.87
N SER A 395 -16.09 5.37 -5.91
CA SER A 395 -16.43 4.42 -6.95
C SER A 395 -16.37 5.07 -8.31
N GLY A 396 -16.13 4.23 -9.33
CA GLY A 396 -16.08 4.70 -10.70
C GLY A 396 -15.07 3.94 -11.55
N THR A 397 -14.97 4.35 -12.80
CA THR A 397 -14.02 3.80 -13.77
C THR A 397 -13.33 4.88 -14.60
N ALA A 398 -13.58 6.17 -14.31
CA ALA A 398 -12.95 7.27 -15.02
C ALA A 398 -11.53 7.51 -14.48
N ARG A 399 -10.66 8.07 -15.33
CA ARG A 399 -9.28 8.44 -15.00
C ARG A 399 -9.17 9.82 -14.33
N GLY A 400 -10.14 10.17 -13.51
CA GLY A 400 -10.21 11.47 -12.85
C GLY A 400 -11.63 12.05 -12.85
N TYR A 401 -12.05 12.51 -11.68
CA TYR A 401 -13.33 13.17 -11.46
C TYR A 401 -13.13 14.64 -11.13
N ALA A 402 -13.68 15.53 -11.96
CA ALA A 402 -13.60 16.97 -11.72
C ALA A 402 -14.55 17.39 -10.60
N TRP A 403 -14.14 18.38 -9.82
CA TRP A 403 -14.93 18.97 -8.76
C TRP A 403 -14.55 20.42 -8.50
N SER A 404 -15.42 21.17 -7.87
CA SER A 404 -15.18 22.54 -7.43
C SER A 404 -15.49 22.69 -5.95
N TRP A 405 -14.96 23.75 -5.36
CA TRP A 405 -15.18 24.10 -3.96
C TRP A 405 -15.30 25.59 -3.79
N SER A 406 -16.06 25.99 -2.77
CA SER A 406 -16.01 27.33 -2.21
C SER A 406 -15.99 27.26 -0.70
N ILE A 407 -15.19 28.11 -0.07
CA ILE A 407 -15.11 28.24 1.37
C ILE A 407 -15.44 29.65 1.82
N GLU A 408 -16.02 29.74 3.00
CA GLU A 408 -16.32 30.99 3.67
C GLU A 408 -16.12 30.88 5.18
N ALA A 409 -15.92 32.03 5.83
CA ALA A 409 -15.76 32.11 7.27
C ALA A 409 -17.16 32.23 7.89
N LEU A 410 -17.47 31.35 8.83
CA LEU A 410 -18.77 31.31 9.50
C LEU A 410 -18.64 31.82 10.94
N GLU A 411 -19.65 32.56 11.39
CA GLU A 411 -19.78 32.88 12.81
C GLU A 411 -19.97 31.60 13.61
N ALA A 412 -19.33 31.49 14.78
CA ALA A 412 -19.45 30.35 15.68
C ALA A 412 -20.93 30.01 15.89
N LEU A 413 -21.30 28.72 15.84
CA LEU A 413 -22.58 28.36 16.44
C LEU A 413 -22.47 28.70 17.92
N GLU A 414 -23.38 29.53 18.42
CA GLU A 414 -23.57 29.63 19.85
C GLU A 414 -23.91 28.20 20.31
N GLU A 415 -22.98 27.56 21.04
CA GLU A 415 -23.30 26.31 21.72
C GLU A 415 -24.52 26.60 22.55
N ASP A 416 -25.64 25.96 22.20
CA ASP A 416 -26.89 26.10 22.92
C ASP A 416 -26.66 25.46 24.29
N THR A 417 -26.15 26.26 25.23
CA THR A 417 -25.70 25.85 26.55
C THR A 417 -26.86 25.47 27.47
N ASP A 418 -28.04 25.20 26.91
CA ASP A 418 -29.22 24.72 27.61
C ASP A 418 -29.10 23.23 27.97
N SER A 419 -28.00 22.86 28.62
CA SER A 419 -27.83 21.57 29.30
C SER A 419 -28.36 21.65 30.73
N SER A 420 -29.66 21.92 30.87
CA SER A 420 -30.39 21.66 32.11
C SER A 420 -30.86 20.19 32.19
N THR A 421 -30.04 19.23 31.80
CA THR A 421 -30.27 17.81 32.10
C THR A 421 -29.62 17.45 33.43
N THR A 422 -30.42 17.58 34.48
CA THR A 422 -30.18 17.02 35.81
C THR A 422 -29.98 15.50 35.76
N GLY A 423 -28.81 15.03 36.20
CA GLY A 423 -28.63 13.78 36.96
C GLY A 423 -28.91 12.44 36.26
N GLY A 424 -27.86 11.80 35.74
CA GLY A 424 -27.86 10.39 35.35
C GLY A 424 -26.46 9.78 35.46
N ASP A 425 -26.25 9.09 36.59
CA ASP A 425 -25.26 8.06 36.95
C ASP A 425 -24.05 7.78 36.01
N PRO A 426 -22.78 8.00 36.45
CA PRO A 426 -21.59 7.73 35.66
C PRO A 426 -20.99 6.36 36.01
N ASP A 427 -21.43 5.28 35.33
CA ASP A 427 -20.71 4.00 35.42
C ASP A 427 -20.85 3.16 34.14
N HIS A 428 -20.17 3.58 33.06
CA HIS A 428 -19.83 2.69 31.96
C HIS A 428 -18.44 3.02 31.40
N ARG A 429 -17.42 2.38 31.99
CA ARG A 429 -16.12 2.17 31.34
C ARG A 429 -16.29 1.14 30.22
N VAL A 430 -15.98 1.52 29.00
CA VAL A 430 -15.70 0.58 27.90
C VAL A 430 -14.29 0.05 28.14
N THR A 431 -14.19 -1.06 28.88
CA THR A 431 -12.97 -1.88 28.92
C THR A 431 -13.03 -2.88 27.78
N GLY A 432 -11.96 -2.92 26.99
CA GLY A 432 -11.84 -3.76 25.81
C GLY A 432 -11.80 -5.27 26.07
N GLY A 433 -11.66 -5.98 24.95
CA GLY A 433 -11.07 -7.31 24.85
C GLY A 433 -11.81 -8.44 25.54
N ARG A 434 -12.49 -9.27 24.75
CA ARG A 434 -12.60 -10.70 25.09
C ARG A 434 -12.29 -11.58 23.88
N PRO A 435 -11.58 -12.70 24.11
CA PRO A 435 -11.13 -13.63 23.09
C PRO A 435 -12.30 -14.47 22.55
N LEU A 436 -12.20 -14.84 21.28
CA LEU A 436 -13.11 -15.76 20.61
C LEU A 436 -12.85 -17.19 21.11
N ASP A 437 -13.72 -17.66 22.01
CA ASP A 437 -13.94 -19.09 22.24
C ASP A 437 -15.25 -19.51 21.57
N ASP A 438 -15.11 -20.49 20.67
CA ASP A 438 -16.00 -21.61 20.40
C ASP A 438 -17.49 -21.32 20.16
N VAL A 439 -17.85 -21.16 18.87
CA VAL A 439 -19.22 -21.42 18.39
C VAL A 439 -19.18 -22.42 17.26
N GLY A 440 -19.26 -23.70 17.64
CA GLY A 440 -19.68 -24.79 16.78
C GLY A 440 -21.08 -24.52 16.22
N GLY A 441 -21.14 -24.04 14.97
CA GLY A 441 -22.36 -23.88 14.18
C GLY A 441 -22.43 -24.92 13.05
N ARG A 442 -23.13 -26.02 13.30
CA ARG A 442 -23.48 -27.02 12.27
C ARG A 442 -24.39 -26.39 11.21
N CYS A 443 -23.94 -26.33 9.97
CA CYS A 443 -24.81 -26.16 8.81
C CYS A 443 -24.84 -27.45 7.98
N GLY A 444 -26.06 -27.94 7.77
CA GLY A 444 -26.36 -29.28 7.28
C GLY A 444 -26.07 -29.49 5.81
N HIS A 445 -25.70 -30.74 5.52
CA HIS A 445 -25.73 -31.31 4.18
C HIS A 445 -27.16 -31.44 3.67
N ALA A 446 -27.41 -30.87 2.50
CA ALA A 446 -28.42 -31.35 1.57
C ALA A 446 -27.72 -31.61 0.23
N GLY A 447 -27.57 -32.89 -0.11
CA GLY A 447 -26.97 -33.33 -1.36
C GLY A 447 -27.89 -33.11 -2.56
N GLY A 448 -27.27 -33.00 -3.73
CA GLY A 448 -27.93 -33.00 -5.02
C GLY A 448 -26.91 -33.03 -6.14
N ALA A 449 -26.53 -34.24 -6.57
CA ALA A 449 -25.68 -34.46 -7.72
C ALA A 449 -26.40 -34.12 -9.04
N GLY A 450 -25.69 -33.54 -10.01
CA GLY A 450 -26.17 -33.36 -11.37
C GLY A 450 -25.13 -32.68 -12.27
N TRP A 451 -24.46 -33.48 -13.10
CA TRP A 451 -23.55 -33.07 -14.17
C TRP A 451 -24.31 -32.40 -15.33
N LEU A 452 -23.73 -31.37 -15.98
CA LEU A 452 -23.62 -31.23 -17.46
C LEU A 452 -22.96 -29.91 -17.91
N TRP A 453 -22.10 -30.05 -18.92
CA TRP A 453 -21.42 -29.03 -19.76
C TRP A 453 -22.39 -28.23 -20.66
N LEU A 454 -22.10 -26.94 -20.90
CA LEU A 454 -21.85 -26.27 -22.22
C LEU A 454 -22.07 -24.74 -22.14
N GLY A 455 -21.27 -24.01 -22.93
CA GLY A 455 -21.08 -22.55 -22.87
C GLY A 455 -22.23 -21.67 -23.38
N GLY A 456 -22.03 -20.35 -23.26
CA GLY A 456 -22.98 -19.37 -23.80
C GLY A 456 -22.75 -17.93 -23.35
N LEU A 457 -22.04 -17.19 -24.20
CA LEU A 457 -22.07 -15.74 -24.42
C LEU A 457 -23.37 -15.03 -23.95
N VAL A 458 -23.27 -13.94 -23.17
CA VAL A 458 -24.36 -12.96 -23.03
C VAL A 458 -23.82 -11.53 -23.02
N MET A 459 -24.05 -10.81 -24.11
CA MET A 459 -24.13 -9.34 -24.15
C MET A 459 -25.47 -8.90 -23.53
N LEU A 460 -25.47 -7.81 -22.77
CA LEU A 460 -26.69 -7.07 -22.43
C LEU A 460 -26.65 -5.67 -23.04
N ARG A 461 -27.60 -5.44 -23.96
CA ARG A 461 -27.89 -4.17 -24.63
C ARG A 461 -29.23 -3.69 -24.08
N SER A 462 -29.30 -2.49 -23.51
CA SER A 462 -30.57 -1.85 -23.18
C SER A 462 -31.10 -1.06 -24.38
N ARG A 463 -32.39 -1.24 -24.68
CA ARG A 463 -33.17 -0.39 -25.60
C ARG A 463 -34.21 0.34 -24.77
N ARG A 464 -34.39 1.63 -25.01
CA ARG A 464 -35.71 2.28 -24.92
C ARG A 464 -36.01 3.03 -26.22
N LEU A 465 -37.31 3.00 -26.52
CA LEU A 465 -37.97 3.35 -27.77
C LEU A 465 -38.24 4.86 -27.87
N SER A 466 -38.25 5.30 -29.11
CA SER A 466 -38.65 6.60 -29.64
C SER A 466 -40.14 6.91 -29.47
N GLY A 467 -40.42 8.19 -29.23
CA GLY A 467 -41.63 8.94 -29.52
C GLY A 467 -41.24 10.40 -29.63
#